data_AF-A0A352AFQ1-F1
#
_entry.id   AF-A0A352AFQ1-F1
#
_cell.length_a   1.000
_cell.length_b   1.000
_cell.length_c   1.000
_cell.angle_alpha   90.00
_cell.angle_beta   90.00
_cell.angle_gamma   90.00
#
_symmetry.space_group_name_H-M   'P 1'
#
loop_
_entity.id
_entity.type
_entity.pdbx_description
1 polymer ?
#
loop_
_entity_poly.entity_id
_entity_poly.type
_entity_poly.pdbx_seq_one_letter_code
_entity_poly.pdbx_strand_id
1 'polypeptide(L)'
;MIKSLLVGKQFGTYADTFLMLGLALLVEYALQKTQQTAQIQLIDEGTHYRIQFKKPVNLEPIAQLSYANPFPPVCGQKTDRSKLPPETPIFDVVEQGEIRKLYREYLYQNHGRGETGEDTPKPPHPSTQNGAILTSMRHDKNHNELWLQGWEQRDNYGALLTSILQAFSEDTHSTLKPESERVADLFQQATGSQLPPPASAVKVYLPTAVQGVNRVKADGNKFDSQKTDWLSLWLIANGLFTLGVSERVKISDRTYDWRVTALEPKDIPLTKYREVLDHLRQYNPPGSGHGVARFDAELVLKFCQSLLNYHQAKANSPDEDEFEIWEPVNYFVSGFTGTHFGQKGQVYGVKEVFSLGLPGWIQPSNAKELIDYQLVLNEHLAVISSLSTEDGHSELLAAYRDFITGNNIRKFFPFQVSYADYVIKRLADPKARHPRLFSVFGLNLMTQKEFSQITTDPSFLRLAKAINQATVFAGKVQTKNGLIELDWQRNYGLAQQLSSQSGSKKDFICAVTDFLAKYEHENLRLSERLHGTEKRLMRVWPRKEDLDRLIELVEKFDTVLVANLLIAYGYAKWKKSEEAEAVELSTDEETDKGASEDE
;
A
#
# COMPACT_ATOMS: atom_id res chain seq x y z
N MET A 1 -24.43 -24.11 -20.34
CA MET A 1 -24.43 -22.79 -19.66
C MET A 1 -23.44 -22.86 -18.52
N ILE A 2 -22.46 -21.97 -18.46
CA ILE A 2 -21.39 -22.01 -17.44
C ILE A 2 -21.67 -20.97 -16.37
N LYS A 3 -21.62 -21.35 -15.08
CA LYS A 3 -21.87 -20.45 -13.95
C LYS A 3 -20.60 -19.83 -13.36
N SER A 4 -19.49 -20.54 -13.47
CA SER A 4 -18.24 -20.22 -12.79
C SER A 4 -17.07 -20.86 -13.54
N LEU A 5 -15.89 -20.27 -13.41
CA LEU A 5 -14.61 -20.85 -13.83
C LEU A 5 -13.69 -21.00 -12.63
N LEU A 6 -12.91 -22.08 -12.57
CA LEU A 6 -11.97 -22.37 -11.49
C LEU A 6 -10.55 -22.37 -12.04
N VAL A 7 -9.64 -21.68 -11.34
CA VAL A 7 -8.23 -21.49 -11.74
C VAL A 7 -7.31 -21.93 -10.61
N GLY A 8 -6.63 -23.06 -10.79
CA GLY A 8 -5.70 -23.60 -9.78
C GLY A 8 -4.47 -22.71 -9.55
N LYS A 9 -4.01 -22.65 -8.29
CA LYS A 9 -2.77 -21.93 -7.90
C LYS A 9 -1.54 -22.83 -7.97
N GLN A 10 -1.08 -23.11 -9.18
CA GLN A 10 -0.02 -24.09 -9.45
C GLN A 10 1.41 -23.52 -9.34
N PHE A 11 1.60 -22.21 -9.44
CA PHE A 11 2.93 -21.60 -9.48
C PHE A 11 3.42 -21.11 -8.12
N GLY A 12 2.52 -20.85 -7.17
CA GLY A 12 2.83 -20.32 -5.84
C GLY A 12 3.41 -18.89 -5.86
N THR A 13 3.07 -18.10 -6.89
CA THR A 13 3.59 -16.73 -7.09
C THR A 13 2.52 -15.83 -7.70
N TYR A 14 2.83 -14.55 -7.98
CA TYR A 14 1.91 -13.66 -8.71
C TYR A 14 1.42 -14.21 -10.04
N ALA A 15 2.09 -15.23 -10.60
CA ALA A 15 1.72 -15.85 -11.86
C ALA A 15 0.33 -16.46 -11.80
N ASP A 16 -0.06 -17.03 -10.65
CA ASP A 16 -1.40 -17.61 -10.46
C ASP A 16 -2.47 -16.51 -10.54
N THR A 17 -2.22 -15.38 -9.87
CA THR A 17 -3.12 -14.22 -9.92
C THR A 17 -3.21 -13.66 -11.34
N PHE A 18 -2.09 -13.49 -12.05
CA PHE A 18 -2.13 -12.98 -13.43
C PHE A 18 -2.77 -13.97 -14.42
N LEU A 19 -2.62 -15.28 -14.21
CA LEU A 19 -3.31 -16.28 -15.02
C LEU A 19 -4.83 -16.13 -14.88
N MET A 20 -5.31 -16.07 -13.63
CA MET A 20 -6.73 -15.85 -13.34
C MET A 20 -7.23 -14.52 -13.93
N LEU A 21 -6.49 -13.43 -13.73
CA LEU A 21 -6.87 -12.11 -14.25
C LEU A 21 -6.88 -12.08 -15.78
N GLY A 22 -5.91 -12.73 -16.42
CA GLY A 22 -5.86 -12.87 -17.87
C GLY A 22 -7.06 -13.62 -18.44
N LEU A 23 -7.50 -14.67 -17.75
CA LEU A 23 -8.73 -15.38 -18.09
C LEU A 23 -9.96 -14.48 -17.88
N ALA A 24 -10.08 -13.82 -16.72
CA ALA A 24 -11.20 -12.93 -16.41
C ALA A 24 -11.38 -11.82 -17.46
N LEU A 25 -10.27 -11.22 -17.94
CA LEU A 25 -10.27 -10.21 -18.99
C LEU A 25 -10.78 -10.74 -20.35
N LEU A 26 -10.38 -11.96 -20.73
CA LEU A 26 -10.87 -12.59 -21.96
C LEU A 26 -12.37 -12.88 -21.90
N VAL A 27 -12.82 -13.36 -20.74
CA VAL A 27 -14.23 -13.68 -20.51
C VAL A 27 -15.05 -12.39 -20.55
N GLU A 28 -14.61 -11.35 -19.86
CA GLU A 28 -15.30 -10.06 -19.88
C GLU A 28 -15.45 -9.52 -21.30
N TYR A 29 -14.39 -9.57 -22.11
CA TYR A 29 -14.46 -9.20 -23.53
C TYR A 29 -15.51 -10.03 -24.28
N ALA A 30 -15.50 -11.35 -24.11
CA ALA A 30 -16.43 -12.24 -24.81
C ALA A 30 -17.88 -11.95 -24.43
N LEU A 31 -18.16 -11.70 -23.15
CA LEU A 31 -19.48 -11.34 -22.66
C LEU A 31 -19.94 -9.99 -23.22
N GLN A 32 -19.07 -8.98 -23.22
CA GLN A 32 -19.39 -7.67 -23.79
C GLN A 32 -19.70 -7.75 -25.28
N LYS A 33 -18.89 -8.47 -26.07
CA LYS A 33 -19.11 -8.62 -27.52
C LYS A 33 -20.35 -9.41 -27.88
N THR A 34 -20.73 -10.37 -27.05
CA THR A 34 -21.95 -11.16 -27.24
C THR A 34 -23.19 -10.56 -26.57
N GLN A 35 -23.08 -9.34 -26.03
CA GLN A 35 -24.15 -8.63 -25.32
C GLN A 35 -24.72 -9.43 -24.12
N GLN A 36 -23.91 -10.31 -23.54
CA GLN A 36 -24.22 -11.02 -22.31
C GLN A 36 -23.84 -10.17 -21.09
N THR A 37 -24.44 -10.44 -19.93
CA THR A 37 -24.15 -9.69 -18.70
C THR A 37 -22.71 -9.96 -18.23
N ALA A 38 -21.84 -8.94 -18.30
CA ALA A 38 -20.42 -9.02 -17.96
C ALA A 38 -20.10 -8.87 -16.45
N GLN A 39 -21.08 -9.07 -15.56
CA GLN A 39 -20.85 -8.95 -14.11
C GLN A 39 -20.11 -10.19 -13.60
N ILE A 40 -18.81 -9.99 -13.34
CA ILE A 40 -17.84 -11.01 -12.92
C ILE A 40 -17.37 -10.69 -11.50
N GLN A 41 -17.48 -11.68 -10.61
CA GLN A 41 -16.90 -11.66 -9.26
C GLN A 41 -15.62 -12.51 -9.24
N LEU A 42 -14.57 -12.00 -8.60
CA LEU A 42 -13.32 -12.70 -8.37
C LEU A 42 -13.27 -13.17 -6.91
N ILE A 43 -13.18 -14.48 -6.70
CA ILE A 43 -13.20 -15.09 -5.38
C ILE A 43 -11.94 -15.95 -5.18
N ASP A 44 -11.29 -15.85 -4.02
CA ASP A 44 -10.19 -16.72 -3.61
C ASP A 44 -10.69 -17.82 -2.67
N GLU A 45 -10.67 -19.08 -3.14
CA GLU A 45 -11.06 -20.27 -2.38
C GLU A 45 -9.85 -21.02 -1.80
N GLY A 46 -8.72 -20.31 -1.65
CA GLY A 46 -7.48 -20.82 -1.07
C GLY A 46 -6.60 -21.52 -2.09
N THR A 47 -7.00 -22.72 -2.53
CA THR A 47 -6.20 -23.55 -3.47
C THR A 47 -6.39 -23.17 -4.94
N HIS A 48 -7.46 -22.45 -5.24
CA HIS A 48 -7.82 -21.99 -6.56
C HIS A 48 -8.61 -20.69 -6.45
N TYR A 49 -8.67 -19.94 -7.55
CA TYR A 49 -9.57 -18.80 -7.68
C TYR A 49 -10.84 -19.22 -8.40
N ARG A 50 -11.98 -18.62 -8.05
CA ARG A 50 -13.26 -18.74 -8.73
C ARG A 50 -13.59 -17.43 -9.42
N ILE A 51 -13.86 -17.50 -10.73
CA ILE A 51 -14.44 -16.42 -11.53
C ILE A 51 -15.94 -16.71 -11.61
N GLN A 52 -16.75 -16.04 -10.81
CA GLN A 52 -18.18 -16.28 -10.69
C GLN A 52 -18.97 -15.30 -11.57
N PHE A 53 -19.91 -15.82 -12.35
CA PHE A 53 -20.80 -15.01 -13.18
C PHE A 53 -22.14 -14.76 -12.48
N LYS A 54 -22.67 -13.53 -12.57
CA LYS A 54 -24.03 -13.24 -12.04
C LYS A 54 -25.12 -13.96 -12.84
N LYS A 55 -24.91 -14.15 -14.15
CA LYS A 55 -25.79 -14.95 -15.01
C LYS A 55 -24.97 -16.03 -15.71
N PRO A 56 -25.53 -17.24 -15.91
CA PRO A 56 -24.81 -18.27 -16.63
C PRO A 56 -24.47 -17.85 -18.06
N VAL A 57 -23.26 -18.19 -18.50
CA VAL A 57 -22.70 -17.84 -19.79
C VAL A 57 -23.16 -18.83 -20.86
N ASN A 58 -23.68 -18.29 -21.98
CA ASN A 58 -23.97 -19.05 -23.19
C ASN A 58 -22.74 -19.05 -24.12
N LEU A 59 -22.31 -20.24 -24.53
CA LEU A 59 -21.15 -20.46 -25.39
C LEU A 59 -21.47 -20.32 -26.88
N GLU A 60 -22.73 -20.51 -27.29
CA GLU A 60 -23.12 -20.44 -28.71
C GLU A 60 -22.74 -19.12 -29.40
N PRO A 61 -23.05 -17.93 -28.83
CA PRO A 61 -22.63 -16.67 -29.45
C PRO A 61 -21.10 -16.44 -29.33
N ILE A 62 -20.45 -17.02 -28.33
CA ILE A 62 -18.99 -16.90 -28.13
C ILE A 62 -18.24 -17.68 -29.21
N ALA A 63 -18.77 -18.83 -29.63
CA ALA A 63 -18.21 -19.65 -30.70
C ALA A 63 -18.09 -18.91 -32.04
N GLN A 64 -18.89 -17.86 -32.24
CA GLN A 64 -18.93 -17.05 -33.47
C GLN A 64 -18.09 -15.76 -33.38
N LEU A 65 -17.37 -15.54 -32.29
CA LEU A 65 -16.57 -14.34 -32.13
C LEU A 65 -15.35 -14.34 -33.06
N SER A 66 -15.13 -13.19 -33.70
CA SER A 66 -13.90 -12.88 -34.40
C SER A 66 -12.76 -12.55 -33.42
N TYR A 67 -11.54 -12.62 -33.92
CA TYR A 67 -10.33 -12.39 -33.11
C TYR A 67 -10.35 -11.05 -32.39
N ALA A 68 -10.13 -11.12 -31.08
CA ALA A 68 -9.81 -9.99 -30.24
C ALA A 68 -8.30 -9.89 -30.05
N ASN A 69 -7.81 -8.68 -29.78
CA ASN A 69 -6.44 -8.45 -29.35
C ASN A 69 -6.42 -8.40 -27.81
N PRO A 70 -6.11 -9.49 -27.08
CA PRO A 70 -6.28 -9.51 -25.62
C PRO A 70 -5.26 -8.64 -24.92
N PHE A 71 -4.05 -8.58 -25.47
CA PHE A 71 -3.00 -7.66 -25.09
C PHE A 71 -2.20 -7.28 -26.33
N PRO A 72 -1.82 -6.00 -26.53
CA PRO A 72 -1.08 -5.57 -27.71
C PRO A 72 0.39 -6.03 -27.68
N PRO A 73 1.04 -6.24 -28.85
CA PRO A 73 2.48 -6.33 -28.91
C PRO A 73 3.14 -5.09 -28.31
N VAL A 74 4.20 -5.31 -27.53
CA VAL A 74 4.95 -4.27 -26.84
C VAL A 74 6.20 -3.93 -27.64
N CYS A 75 6.38 -2.65 -27.96
CA CYS A 75 7.49 -2.18 -28.79
C CYS A 75 8.26 -1.06 -28.08
N GLY A 76 9.56 -1.26 -27.90
CA GLY A 76 10.52 -0.22 -27.56
C GLY A 76 11.37 0.20 -28.77
N GLN A 77 12.39 1.04 -28.54
CA GLN A 77 13.26 1.57 -29.61
C GLN A 77 13.98 0.50 -30.45
N LYS A 78 14.31 -0.64 -29.84
CA LYS A 78 15.10 -1.71 -30.46
C LYS A 78 14.29 -2.97 -30.75
N THR A 79 12.97 -2.92 -30.59
CA THR A 79 12.10 -4.07 -30.81
C THR A 79 11.97 -4.33 -32.31
N ASP A 80 12.25 -5.56 -32.72
CA ASP A 80 12.04 -6.00 -34.10
C ASP A 80 10.55 -6.19 -34.37
N ARG A 81 10.02 -5.39 -35.33
CA ARG A 81 8.62 -5.40 -35.74
C ARG A 81 8.37 -6.24 -37.00
N SER A 82 9.41 -6.78 -37.64
CA SER A 82 9.31 -7.46 -38.95
C SER A 82 8.39 -8.68 -38.95
N LYS A 83 8.21 -9.32 -37.79
CA LYS A 83 7.35 -10.50 -37.61
C LYS A 83 5.90 -10.17 -37.29
N LEU A 84 5.59 -8.91 -36.98
CA LEU A 84 4.23 -8.50 -36.67
C LEU A 84 3.47 -8.27 -37.98
N PRO A 85 2.20 -8.72 -38.09
CA PRO A 85 1.36 -8.41 -39.23
C PRO A 85 1.27 -6.89 -39.46
N PRO A 86 1.20 -6.42 -40.72
CA PRO A 86 0.98 -5.01 -41.03
C PRO A 86 -0.27 -4.47 -40.31
N GLU A 87 -0.27 -3.19 -39.95
CA GLU A 87 -1.38 -2.49 -39.28
C GLU A 87 -1.78 -3.02 -37.89
N THR A 88 -0.99 -3.93 -37.30
CA THR A 88 -1.21 -4.39 -35.92
C THR A 88 -1.10 -3.22 -34.93
N PRO A 89 -2.13 -2.96 -34.11
CA PRO A 89 -2.03 -1.97 -33.04
C PRO A 89 -0.97 -2.41 -32.01
N ILE A 90 0.07 -1.60 -31.85
CA ILE A 90 1.16 -1.85 -30.90
C ILE A 90 1.03 -0.95 -29.67
N PHE A 91 1.64 -1.39 -28.57
CA PHE A 91 1.91 -0.54 -27.42
C PHE A 91 3.31 0.04 -27.53
N ASP A 92 3.41 1.31 -27.94
CA ASP A 92 4.69 2.01 -28.06
C ASP A 92 5.17 2.50 -26.68
N VAL A 93 6.15 1.80 -26.12
CA VAL A 93 6.69 2.08 -24.79
C VAL A 93 7.43 3.42 -24.75
N VAL A 94 7.98 3.87 -25.88
CA VAL A 94 8.74 5.13 -25.95
C VAL A 94 7.77 6.30 -25.82
N GLU A 95 6.73 6.31 -26.65
CA GLU A 95 5.67 7.33 -26.61
C GLU A 95 5.00 7.36 -25.22
N GLN A 96 4.62 6.19 -24.71
CA GLN A 96 3.97 6.09 -23.39
C GLN A 96 4.90 6.52 -22.25
N GLY A 97 6.21 6.30 -22.39
CA GLY A 97 7.22 6.77 -21.45
C GLY A 97 7.35 8.30 -21.45
N GLU A 98 7.26 8.94 -22.62
CA GLU A 98 7.27 10.39 -22.77
C GLU A 98 6.01 11.03 -22.18
N ILE A 99 4.82 10.48 -22.46
CA ILE A 99 3.55 10.93 -21.85
C ILE A 99 3.65 10.88 -20.32
N ARG A 100 4.14 9.76 -19.77
CA ARG A 100 4.32 9.61 -18.31
C ARG A 100 5.30 10.61 -17.74
N LYS A 101 6.40 10.90 -18.45
CA LYS A 101 7.40 11.88 -18.03
C LYS A 101 6.79 13.28 -17.97
N LEU A 102 6.13 13.72 -19.04
CA LEU A 102 5.46 15.03 -19.11
C LEU A 102 4.41 15.17 -18.02
N TYR A 103 3.58 14.15 -17.80
CA TYR A 103 2.55 14.15 -16.77
C TYR A 103 3.15 14.27 -15.36
N ARG A 104 4.24 13.54 -15.06
CA ARG A 104 4.93 13.63 -13.78
C ARG A 104 5.60 15.00 -13.56
N GLU A 105 6.18 15.59 -14.60
CA GLU A 105 6.76 16.94 -14.54
C GLU A 105 5.68 17.99 -14.26
N TYR A 106 4.53 17.90 -14.91
CA TYR A 106 3.37 18.75 -14.64
C TYR A 106 2.90 18.63 -13.18
N LEU A 107 2.72 17.40 -12.67
CA LEU A 107 2.33 17.19 -11.27
C LEU A 107 3.36 17.75 -10.30
N TYR A 108 4.65 17.63 -10.60
CA TYR A 108 5.71 18.19 -9.76
C TYR A 108 5.65 19.72 -9.71
N GLN A 109 5.45 20.37 -10.86
CA GLN A 109 5.35 21.83 -10.96
C GLN A 109 4.11 22.39 -10.26
N ASN A 110 2.99 21.68 -10.32
CA ASN A 110 1.73 22.11 -9.71
C ASN A 110 1.50 21.56 -8.29
N HIS A 111 2.58 21.15 -7.60
CA HIS A 111 2.52 20.61 -6.24
C HIS A 111 1.49 19.47 -6.06
N GLY A 112 1.33 18.64 -7.09
CA GLY A 112 0.41 17.51 -7.11
C GLY A 112 -1.06 17.88 -7.35
N ARG A 113 -1.38 19.14 -7.63
CA ARG A 113 -2.74 19.55 -8.03
C ARG A 113 -2.93 19.24 -9.51
N GLY A 114 -3.83 18.31 -9.81
CA GLY A 114 -4.34 18.09 -11.16
C GLY A 114 -5.42 19.11 -11.46
N GLU A 115 -5.06 20.32 -11.87
CA GLU A 115 -6.04 21.27 -12.38
C GLU A 115 -6.46 20.83 -13.78
N THR A 116 -7.76 20.75 -14.05
CA THR A 116 -8.30 20.32 -15.35
C THR A 116 -8.48 21.53 -16.27
N GLY A 117 -7.40 21.97 -16.90
CA GLY A 117 -7.43 22.90 -18.04
C GLY A 117 -7.22 22.19 -19.38
N GLU A 118 -7.51 22.85 -20.51
CA GLU A 118 -7.25 22.30 -21.85
C GLU A 118 -5.77 21.96 -22.09
N ASP A 119 -4.85 22.67 -21.43
CA ASP A 119 -3.39 22.46 -21.52
C ASP A 119 -2.86 21.34 -20.60
N THR A 120 -3.74 20.62 -19.88
CA THR A 120 -3.31 19.58 -18.94
C THR A 120 -2.79 18.36 -19.70
N PRO A 121 -1.54 17.91 -19.48
CA PRO A 121 -1.05 16.70 -20.10
C PRO A 121 -1.94 15.50 -19.76
N LYS A 122 -2.20 14.65 -20.76
CA LYS A 122 -3.00 13.44 -20.53
C LYS A 122 -2.29 12.52 -19.54
N PRO A 123 -3.01 11.90 -18.60
CA PRO A 123 -2.43 10.89 -17.73
C PRO A 123 -1.91 9.72 -18.58
N PRO A 124 -0.83 9.05 -18.15
CA PRO A 124 -0.28 7.91 -18.87
C PRO A 124 -1.26 6.73 -18.89
N HIS A 125 -1.11 5.84 -19.87
CA HIS A 125 -1.84 4.59 -19.88
C HIS A 125 -1.50 3.74 -18.63
N PRO A 126 -2.45 3.04 -17.98
CA PRO A 126 -2.16 2.24 -16.79
C PRO A 126 -1.03 1.22 -17.01
N SER A 127 -0.98 0.64 -18.21
CA SER A 127 0.03 -0.37 -18.62
C SER A 127 1.40 0.19 -19.01
N THR A 128 1.64 1.51 -18.96
CA THR A 128 2.93 2.11 -19.39
C THR A 128 4.13 1.41 -18.75
N GLN A 129 4.10 1.19 -17.44
CA GLN A 129 5.23 0.55 -16.77
C GLN A 129 5.30 -0.97 -16.98
N ASN A 130 4.18 -1.63 -17.26
CA ASN A 130 4.17 -3.05 -17.61
C ASN A 130 4.81 -3.29 -18.98
N GLY A 131 4.60 -2.38 -19.95
CA GLY A 131 5.36 -2.38 -21.20
C GLY A 131 6.85 -2.03 -21.00
N ALA A 132 7.13 -1.05 -20.12
CA ALA A 132 8.50 -0.63 -19.82
C ALA A 132 9.34 -1.73 -19.19
N ILE A 133 8.79 -2.54 -18.27
CA ILE A 133 9.54 -3.65 -17.70
C ILE A 133 9.86 -4.71 -18.77
N LEU A 134 8.89 -5.07 -19.61
CA LEU A 134 9.08 -6.07 -20.69
C LEU A 134 10.22 -5.67 -21.63
N THR A 135 10.26 -4.42 -22.09
CA THR A 135 11.33 -3.93 -22.96
C THR A 135 12.67 -3.80 -22.21
N SER A 136 12.66 -3.30 -20.97
CA SER A 136 13.90 -3.12 -20.19
C SER A 136 14.59 -4.44 -19.82
N MET A 137 13.81 -5.52 -19.66
CA MET A 137 14.31 -6.87 -19.39
C MET A 137 14.54 -7.68 -20.68
N ARG A 138 14.28 -7.12 -21.86
CA ARG A 138 14.35 -7.78 -23.18
C ARG A 138 13.43 -9.01 -23.28
N HIS A 139 12.25 -8.90 -22.69
CA HIS A 139 11.17 -9.89 -22.72
C HIS A 139 10.01 -9.47 -23.63
N ASP A 140 10.12 -8.32 -24.29
CA ASP A 140 9.22 -7.86 -25.35
C ASP A 140 9.15 -8.87 -26.51
N LYS A 141 10.29 -9.48 -26.91
CA LYS A 141 10.28 -10.55 -27.91
C LYS A 141 9.40 -11.74 -27.49
N ASN A 142 9.56 -12.20 -26.25
CA ASN A 142 8.77 -13.32 -25.72
C ASN A 142 7.28 -12.96 -25.60
N HIS A 143 6.97 -11.75 -25.15
CA HIS A 143 5.61 -11.23 -25.09
C HIS A 143 4.94 -11.19 -26.47
N ASN A 144 5.65 -10.65 -27.47
CA ASN A 144 5.14 -10.50 -28.82
C ASN A 144 5.01 -11.85 -29.54
N GLU A 145 5.86 -12.82 -29.22
CA GLU A 145 5.74 -14.20 -29.73
C GLU A 145 4.50 -14.90 -29.17
N LEU A 146 4.21 -14.77 -27.87
CA LEU A 146 2.97 -15.28 -27.27
C LEU A 146 1.74 -14.66 -27.94
N TRP A 147 1.77 -13.34 -28.18
CA TRP A 147 0.73 -12.64 -28.89
C TRP A 147 0.54 -13.17 -30.31
N LEU A 148 1.62 -13.28 -31.08
CA LEU A 148 1.60 -13.69 -32.49
C LEU A 148 1.00 -15.10 -32.63
N GLN A 149 1.40 -16.02 -31.75
CA GLN A 149 0.85 -17.37 -31.72
C GLN A 149 -0.66 -17.39 -31.44
N GLY A 150 -1.16 -16.46 -30.63
CA GLY A 150 -2.60 -16.27 -30.42
C GLY A 150 -3.29 -15.68 -31.65
N TRP A 151 -2.66 -14.70 -32.30
CA TRP A 151 -3.15 -14.09 -33.54
C TRP A 151 -3.19 -15.08 -34.71
N GLU A 152 -2.28 -16.04 -34.76
CA GLU A 152 -2.30 -17.14 -35.73
C GLU A 152 -3.55 -18.03 -35.57
N GLN A 153 -4.16 -18.07 -34.38
CA GLN A 153 -5.42 -18.78 -34.11
C GLN A 153 -6.68 -17.95 -34.44
N ARG A 154 -6.54 -16.77 -35.05
CA ARG A 154 -7.66 -15.83 -35.29
C ARG A 154 -8.86 -16.43 -36.03
N ASP A 155 -8.61 -17.36 -36.95
CA ASP A 155 -9.67 -17.98 -37.77
C ASP A 155 -10.53 -18.94 -36.94
N ASN A 156 -9.98 -19.44 -35.83
CA ASN A 156 -10.64 -20.36 -34.90
C ASN A 156 -10.85 -19.73 -33.51
N TYR A 157 -10.85 -18.40 -33.41
CA TYR A 157 -10.81 -17.70 -32.13
C TYR A 157 -12.02 -17.98 -31.23
N GLY A 158 -13.24 -17.97 -31.79
CA GLY A 158 -14.43 -18.34 -31.03
C GLY A 158 -14.37 -19.76 -30.47
N ALA A 159 -13.84 -20.72 -31.24
CA ALA A 159 -13.64 -22.10 -30.78
C ALA A 159 -12.55 -22.21 -29.69
N LEU A 160 -11.50 -21.38 -29.76
CA LEU A 160 -10.51 -21.28 -28.70
C LEU A 160 -11.14 -20.78 -27.39
N LEU A 161 -11.94 -19.70 -27.45
CA LEU A 161 -12.62 -19.16 -26.27
C LEU A 161 -13.60 -20.15 -25.64
N THR A 162 -14.40 -20.86 -26.44
CA THR A 162 -15.32 -21.87 -25.91
C THR A 162 -14.59 -23.03 -25.27
N SER A 163 -13.49 -23.49 -25.88
CA SER A 163 -12.63 -24.56 -25.31
C SER A 163 -12.02 -24.14 -23.97
N ILE A 164 -11.55 -22.89 -23.87
CA ILE A 164 -11.04 -22.30 -22.62
C ILE A 164 -12.14 -22.28 -21.55
N LEU A 165 -13.31 -21.71 -21.86
CA LEU A 165 -14.42 -21.60 -20.92
C LEU A 165 -14.88 -22.99 -20.42
N GLN A 166 -14.98 -23.97 -21.31
CA GLN A 166 -15.37 -25.33 -20.96
C GLN A 166 -14.33 -26.02 -20.06
N ALA A 167 -13.04 -25.94 -20.40
CA ALA A 167 -11.99 -26.56 -19.60
C ALA A 167 -11.85 -25.93 -18.21
N PHE A 168 -12.03 -24.62 -18.08
CA PHE A 168 -11.97 -23.95 -16.78
C PHE A 168 -13.30 -24.03 -16.01
N SER A 169 -14.36 -24.61 -16.56
CA SER A 169 -15.67 -24.68 -15.88
C SER A 169 -15.64 -25.58 -14.64
N GLU A 170 -16.37 -25.18 -13.60
CA GLU A 170 -16.47 -25.94 -12.34
C GLU A 170 -16.89 -27.40 -12.53
N ASP A 171 -17.80 -27.67 -13.48
CA ASP A 171 -18.28 -29.02 -13.81
C ASP A 171 -17.14 -29.97 -14.26
N THR A 172 -16.02 -29.42 -14.70
CA THR A 172 -14.87 -30.18 -15.22
C THR A 172 -13.67 -30.19 -14.27
N HIS A 173 -13.73 -29.48 -13.13
CA HIS A 173 -12.58 -29.29 -12.24
C HIS A 173 -12.18 -30.55 -11.45
N SER A 174 -13.02 -31.58 -11.41
CA SER A 174 -12.72 -32.87 -10.74
C SER A 174 -11.78 -33.78 -11.55
N THR A 175 -11.41 -33.41 -12.77
CA THR A 175 -10.52 -34.21 -13.61
C THR A 175 -9.05 -34.04 -13.21
N LEU A 176 -8.28 -35.13 -13.15
CA LEU A 176 -6.84 -35.12 -12.85
C LEU A 176 -5.98 -34.43 -13.94
N LYS A 177 -6.56 -34.04 -15.07
CA LYS A 177 -5.85 -33.48 -16.23
C LYS A 177 -5.75 -31.95 -16.12
N PRO A 178 -4.56 -31.35 -16.34
CA PRO A 178 -4.39 -29.89 -16.30
C PRO A 178 -5.35 -29.15 -17.25
N GLU A 179 -5.77 -27.94 -16.87
CA GLU A 179 -6.67 -27.09 -17.66
C GLU A 179 -6.17 -26.90 -19.09
N SER A 180 -4.87 -26.61 -19.27
CA SER A 180 -4.26 -26.33 -20.57
C SER A 180 -4.34 -27.52 -21.52
N GLU A 181 -4.15 -28.74 -21.01
CA GLU A 181 -4.28 -29.95 -21.83
C GLU A 181 -5.75 -30.24 -22.18
N ARG A 182 -6.69 -29.91 -21.28
CA ARG A 182 -8.13 -30.02 -21.57
C ARG A 182 -8.58 -29.03 -22.64
N VAL A 183 -8.06 -27.80 -22.62
CA VAL A 183 -8.28 -26.83 -23.71
C VAL A 183 -7.73 -27.38 -25.03
N ALA A 184 -6.53 -27.98 -25.02
CA ALA A 184 -5.94 -28.54 -26.23
C ALA A 184 -6.82 -29.65 -26.85
N ASP A 185 -7.33 -30.57 -26.04
CA ASP A 185 -8.22 -31.63 -26.50
C ASP A 185 -9.52 -31.06 -27.11
N LEU A 186 -10.19 -30.15 -26.39
CA LEU A 186 -11.46 -29.55 -26.83
C LEU A 186 -11.27 -28.74 -28.12
N PHE A 187 -10.18 -27.97 -28.20
CA PHE A 187 -9.87 -27.16 -29.38
C PHE A 187 -9.57 -28.03 -30.60
N GLN A 188 -8.77 -29.09 -30.42
CA GLN A 188 -8.47 -30.06 -31.47
C GLN A 188 -9.73 -30.79 -31.95
N GLN A 189 -10.64 -31.16 -31.04
CA GLN A 189 -11.92 -31.77 -31.39
C GLN A 189 -12.83 -30.84 -32.19
N ALA A 190 -12.86 -29.55 -31.83
CA ALA A 190 -13.72 -28.56 -32.48
C ALA A 190 -13.21 -28.09 -33.85
N THR A 191 -11.88 -28.02 -34.04
CA THR A 191 -11.27 -27.32 -35.18
C THR A 191 -10.36 -28.19 -36.04
N GLY A 192 -9.98 -29.38 -35.56
CA GLY A 192 -8.92 -30.19 -36.17
C GLY A 192 -7.51 -29.60 -36.05
N SER A 193 -7.35 -28.46 -35.36
CA SER A 193 -6.08 -27.74 -35.20
C SER A 193 -5.52 -27.88 -33.79
N GLN A 194 -4.18 -27.86 -33.67
CA GLN A 194 -3.49 -27.93 -32.39
C GLN A 194 -3.26 -26.54 -31.81
N LEU A 195 -3.21 -26.46 -30.47
CA LEU A 195 -2.72 -25.26 -29.80
C LEU A 195 -1.23 -25.03 -30.10
N PRO A 196 -0.75 -23.76 -29.99
CA PRO A 196 0.66 -23.45 -30.11
C PRO A 196 1.54 -24.29 -29.18
N PRO A 197 2.79 -24.61 -29.60
CA PRO A 197 3.70 -25.42 -28.82
C PRO A 197 4.15 -24.70 -27.53
N PRO A 198 4.71 -25.44 -26.54
CA PRO A 198 5.23 -24.83 -25.31
C PRO A 198 6.22 -23.69 -25.58
N ALA A 199 6.03 -22.58 -24.87
CA ALA A 199 6.80 -21.35 -25.00
C ALA A 199 7.78 -21.18 -23.83
N SER A 200 8.72 -20.24 -23.96
CA SER A 200 9.75 -19.99 -22.95
C SER A 200 9.16 -19.34 -21.69
N ALA A 201 9.36 -19.98 -20.53
CA ALA A 201 8.99 -19.48 -19.21
C ALA A 201 9.95 -18.38 -18.74
N VAL A 202 9.77 -17.16 -19.26
CA VAL A 202 10.61 -16.02 -18.83
C VAL A 202 10.29 -15.62 -17.39
N LYS A 203 11.33 -15.17 -16.67
CA LYS A 203 11.27 -14.80 -15.24
C LYS A 203 10.23 -13.76 -14.86
N VAL A 204 9.83 -12.89 -15.79
CA VAL A 204 8.79 -11.89 -15.55
C VAL A 204 7.39 -12.51 -15.50
N TYR A 205 7.17 -13.66 -16.14
CA TYR A 205 5.92 -14.42 -16.05
C TYR A 205 5.98 -15.48 -14.97
N LEU A 206 7.10 -16.21 -14.91
CA LEU A 206 7.31 -17.31 -13.96
C LEU A 206 8.63 -17.07 -13.18
N PRO A 207 8.60 -16.30 -12.08
CA PRO A 207 9.81 -15.90 -11.36
C PRO A 207 10.55 -17.07 -10.69
N THR A 208 9.85 -18.17 -10.39
CA THR A 208 10.42 -19.42 -9.85
C THR A 208 10.94 -20.39 -10.91
N ALA A 209 10.66 -20.15 -12.19
CA ALA A 209 11.14 -20.97 -13.32
C ALA A 209 12.60 -20.63 -13.73
N VAL A 210 13.34 -19.89 -12.90
CA VAL A 210 14.71 -19.45 -13.18
C VAL A 210 15.74 -20.39 -12.54
N GLN A 211 16.80 -20.67 -13.29
CA GLN A 211 17.95 -21.48 -12.89
C GLN A 211 18.48 -21.07 -11.50
N GLY A 212 18.66 -22.05 -10.60
CA GLY A 212 19.28 -21.88 -9.29
C GLY A 212 18.31 -21.74 -8.10
N VAL A 213 17.00 -21.56 -8.34
CA VAL A 213 16.00 -21.52 -7.25
C VAL A 213 15.49 -22.92 -6.87
N ASN A 214 15.42 -23.84 -7.85
CA ASN A 214 14.90 -25.21 -7.66
C ASN A 214 15.95 -26.33 -7.91
N ARG A 215 17.25 -26.03 -7.94
CA ARG A 215 18.30 -27.06 -8.05
C ARG A 215 19.17 -27.06 -6.79
N VAL A 216 19.16 -28.18 -6.06
CA VAL A 216 19.92 -28.42 -4.81
C VAL A 216 21.45 -28.32 -5.02
N LYS A 217 21.93 -28.37 -6.28
CA LYS A 217 23.34 -28.13 -6.63
C LYS A 217 23.51 -27.60 -8.05
N ALA A 218 24.52 -26.76 -8.24
CA ALA A 218 24.90 -26.19 -9.53
C ALA A 218 25.73 -27.20 -10.36
N ASP A 219 25.14 -28.31 -10.78
CA ASP A 219 25.82 -29.29 -11.63
C ASP A 219 25.50 -29.04 -13.11
N GLY A 220 26.31 -28.18 -13.75
CA GLY A 220 26.44 -28.08 -15.20
C GLY A 220 26.05 -26.73 -15.84
N ASN A 221 26.89 -26.28 -16.79
CA ASN A 221 26.71 -25.06 -17.60
C ASN A 221 25.71 -25.20 -18.77
N LYS A 222 24.84 -26.23 -18.77
CA LYS A 222 23.84 -26.38 -19.85
C LYS A 222 22.64 -25.47 -19.60
N PHE A 223 22.42 -24.56 -20.54
CA PHE A 223 21.31 -23.60 -20.56
C PHE A 223 20.14 -24.20 -21.33
N ASP A 224 19.19 -24.83 -20.64
CA ASP A 224 17.88 -25.13 -21.20
C ASP A 224 16.87 -24.12 -20.69
N SER A 225 16.27 -23.34 -21.59
CA SER A 225 15.14 -22.47 -21.25
C SER A 225 14.00 -23.37 -20.76
N GLN A 226 13.59 -23.21 -19.50
CA GLN A 226 12.39 -23.89 -19.00
C GLN A 226 11.22 -23.48 -19.91
N LYS A 227 10.51 -24.47 -20.45
CA LYS A 227 9.30 -24.26 -21.24
C LYS A 227 8.07 -24.55 -20.39
N THR A 228 6.99 -23.87 -20.71
CA THR A 228 5.67 -24.08 -20.11
C THR A 228 4.63 -23.99 -21.21
N ASP A 229 3.42 -24.50 -20.97
CA ASP A 229 2.37 -24.45 -21.96
C ASP A 229 2.08 -23.01 -22.39
N TRP A 230 1.79 -22.83 -23.67
CA TRP A 230 1.57 -21.52 -24.27
C TRP A 230 0.37 -20.82 -23.64
N LEU A 231 -0.72 -21.54 -23.37
CA LEU A 231 -1.97 -20.95 -22.87
C LEU A 231 -1.76 -20.28 -21.52
N SER A 232 -1.12 -20.95 -20.56
CA SER A 232 -0.80 -20.36 -19.25
C SER A 232 0.03 -19.10 -19.40
N LEU A 233 1.08 -19.13 -20.21
CA LEU A 233 1.93 -17.96 -20.43
C LEU A 233 1.19 -16.82 -21.15
N TRP A 234 0.29 -17.14 -22.07
CA TRP A 234 -0.54 -16.19 -22.80
C TRP A 234 -1.56 -15.50 -21.88
N LEU A 235 -2.20 -16.26 -20.98
CA LEU A 235 -3.08 -15.72 -19.94
C LEU A 235 -2.29 -14.86 -18.94
N ILE A 236 -1.14 -15.32 -18.46
CA ILE A 236 -0.28 -14.55 -17.55
C ILE A 236 0.18 -13.25 -18.21
N ALA A 237 0.56 -13.29 -19.50
CA ALA A 237 0.96 -12.10 -20.24
C ALA A 237 -0.19 -11.08 -20.33
N ASN A 238 -1.42 -11.54 -20.58
CA ASN A 238 -2.60 -10.69 -20.58
C ASN A 238 -2.83 -10.04 -19.20
N GLY A 239 -2.86 -10.84 -18.13
CA GLY A 239 -3.09 -10.36 -16.77
C GLY A 239 -2.00 -9.40 -16.30
N LEU A 240 -0.73 -9.71 -16.53
CA LEU A 240 0.41 -8.86 -16.16
C LEU A 240 0.37 -7.54 -16.93
N PHE A 241 0.20 -7.59 -18.25
CA PHE A 241 0.22 -6.37 -19.06
C PHE A 241 -0.93 -5.44 -18.67
N THR A 242 -2.13 -5.98 -18.53
CA THR A 242 -3.34 -5.20 -18.32
C THR A 242 -3.50 -4.76 -16.86
N LEU A 243 -3.20 -5.61 -15.88
CA LEU A 243 -3.52 -5.39 -14.47
C LEU A 243 -2.31 -5.52 -13.51
N GLY A 244 -1.09 -5.70 -14.00
CA GLY A 244 0.11 -5.65 -13.16
C GLY A 244 0.43 -4.24 -12.66
N VAL A 245 1.06 -4.16 -11.48
CA VAL A 245 1.73 -2.94 -11.01
C VAL A 245 3.23 -3.18 -11.09
N SER A 246 3.86 -2.60 -12.11
CA SER A 246 5.31 -2.64 -12.29
C SER A 246 5.88 -1.25 -12.05
N GLU A 247 6.92 -1.10 -11.25
CA GLU A 247 7.57 0.20 -11.04
C GLU A 247 9.07 0.05 -10.78
N ARG A 248 9.81 1.10 -11.13
CA ARG A 248 11.23 1.24 -10.85
C ARG A 248 11.46 1.60 -9.38
N VAL A 249 12.45 1.00 -8.75
CA VAL A 249 12.88 1.33 -7.39
C VAL A 249 14.35 1.72 -7.38
N LYS A 250 14.65 2.95 -6.97
CA LYS A 250 16.04 3.41 -6.76
C LYS A 250 16.65 2.69 -5.55
N ILE A 251 17.75 1.99 -5.77
CA ILE A 251 18.49 1.26 -4.73
C ILE A 251 19.71 2.05 -4.26
N SER A 252 20.41 2.67 -5.20
CA SER A 252 21.57 3.52 -4.95
C SER A 252 21.68 4.56 -6.06
N ASP A 253 22.71 5.40 -6.01
CA ASP A 253 23.00 6.29 -7.13
C ASP A 253 23.12 5.50 -8.44
N ARG A 254 22.39 5.97 -9.47
CA ARG A 254 22.29 5.39 -10.82
C ARG A 254 21.83 3.93 -10.92
N THR A 255 21.42 3.28 -9.83
CA THR A 255 20.96 1.88 -9.85
C THR A 255 19.48 1.78 -9.55
N TYR A 256 18.74 1.19 -10.49
CA TYR A 256 17.29 1.05 -10.41
C TYR A 256 16.90 -0.41 -10.63
N ASP A 257 16.23 -0.97 -9.63
CA ASP A 257 15.62 -2.28 -9.70
C ASP A 257 14.16 -2.16 -10.18
N TRP A 258 13.50 -3.29 -10.39
CA TRP A 258 12.07 -3.36 -10.69
C TRP A 258 11.32 -4.11 -9.59
N ARG A 259 10.14 -3.61 -9.24
CA ARG A 259 9.12 -4.35 -8.48
C ARG A 259 7.97 -4.65 -9.41
N VAL A 260 7.52 -5.89 -9.45
CA VAL A 260 6.29 -6.32 -10.13
C VAL A 260 5.38 -6.93 -9.08
N THR A 261 4.14 -6.46 -9.01
CA THR A 261 3.15 -6.97 -8.07
C THR A 261 1.81 -7.21 -8.74
N ALA A 262 1.11 -8.26 -8.31
CA ALA A 262 -0.32 -8.48 -8.55
C ALA A 262 -1.09 -8.19 -7.27
N LEU A 263 -2.25 -7.54 -7.39
CA LEU A 263 -3.20 -7.39 -6.29
C LEU A 263 -4.01 -8.68 -6.19
N GLU A 264 -3.98 -9.32 -5.03
CA GLU A 264 -4.65 -10.61 -4.81
C GLU A 264 -6.12 -10.38 -4.41
N PRO A 265 -7.10 -10.83 -5.23
CA PRO A 265 -8.51 -10.72 -4.86
C PRO A 265 -8.85 -11.67 -3.70
N LYS A 266 -9.85 -11.31 -2.90
CA LYS A 266 -10.53 -12.21 -1.97
C LYS A 266 -11.95 -12.47 -2.39
N ASP A 267 -12.74 -11.40 -2.46
CA ASP A 267 -14.11 -11.40 -2.95
C ASP A 267 -14.39 -10.00 -3.47
N ILE A 268 -14.23 -9.79 -4.78
CA ILE A 268 -14.33 -8.46 -5.38
C ILE A 268 -14.86 -8.51 -6.82
N PRO A 269 -15.75 -7.58 -7.24
CA PRO A 269 -16.13 -7.45 -8.64
C PRO A 269 -14.92 -7.05 -9.52
N LEU A 270 -14.78 -7.65 -10.69
CA LEU A 270 -13.67 -7.36 -11.63
C LEU A 270 -13.63 -5.88 -12.04
N THR A 271 -14.79 -5.26 -12.22
CA THR A 271 -14.91 -3.83 -12.56
C THR A 271 -14.28 -2.95 -11.48
N LYS A 272 -14.65 -3.19 -10.22
CA LYS A 272 -14.09 -2.47 -9.06
C LYS A 272 -12.59 -2.72 -8.93
N TYR A 273 -12.17 -3.99 -9.03
CA TYR A 273 -10.76 -4.36 -8.98
C TYR A 273 -9.95 -3.53 -9.99
N ARG A 274 -10.43 -3.42 -11.23
CA ARG A 274 -9.80 -2.65 -12.29
C ARG A 274 -9.81 -1.14 -12.02
N GLU A 275 -10.96 -0.57 -11.66
CA GLU A 275 -11.11 0.87 -11.44
C GLU A 275 -10.16 1.38 -10.34
N VAL A 276 -10.08 0.68 -9.21
CA VAL A 276 -9.18 1.06 -8.10
C VAL A 276 -7.71 0.92 -8.52
N LEU A 277 -7.37 -0.14 -9.24
CA LEU A 277 -5.99 -0.43 -9.62
C LEU A 277 -5.48 0.51 -10.74
N ASP A 278 -6.34 0.84 -11.70
CA ASP A 278 -6.02 1.79 -12.75
C ASP A 278 -5.86 3.21 -12.19
N HIS A 279 -6.73 3.60 -11.25
CA HIS A 279 -6.57 4.87 -10.54
C HIS A 279 -5.20 4.94 -9.82
N LEU A 280 -4.81 3.88 -9.12
CA LEU A 280 -3.49 3.78 -8.50
C LEU A 280 -2.36 3.95 -9.54
N ARG A 281 -2.40 3.20 -10.65
CA ARG A 281 -1.32 3.16 -11.66
C ARG A 281 -1.18 4.47 -12.45
N GLN A 282 -2.30 5.16 -12.70
CA GLN A 282 -2.33 6.39 -13.48
C GLN A 282 -2.00 7.61 -12.63
N TYR A 283 -2.67 7.76 -11.50
CA TYR A 283 -2.69 9.02 -10.75
C TYR A 283 -1.82 9.00 -9.50
N ASN A 284 -1.68 7.83 -8.86
CA ASN A 284 -0.98 7.74 -7.58
C ASN A 284 -0.04 6.52 -7.47
N PRO A 285 0.86 6.27 -8.44
CA PRO A 285 1.76 5.12 -8.33
C PRO A 285 2.74 5.32 -7.16
N PRO A 286 3.26 4.23 -6.56
CA PRO A 286 4.33 4.35 -5.56
C PRO A 286 5.54 5.06 -6.15
N GLY A 287 6.22 5.85 -5.31
CA GLY A 287 7.37 6.63 -5.71
C GLY A 287 8.54 5.74 -6.12
N SER A 288 9.28 6.16 -7.15
CA SER A 288 10.42 5.41 -7.66
C SER A 288 11.71 5.57 -6.84
N GLY A 289 11.64 6.17 -5.65
CA GLY A 289 12.79 6.65 -4.89
C GLY A 289 13.00 5.97 -3.53
N HIS A 290 14.27 5.89 -3.12
CA HIS A 290 14.74 5.67 -1.75
C HIS A 290 14.40 4.32 -1.09
N GLY A 291 14.56 3.24 -1.84
CA GLY A 291 14.64 1.88 -1.29
C GLY A 291 13.32 1.09 -1.30
N VAL A 292 13.47 -0.23 -1.17
CA VAL A 292 12.37 -1.21 -1.30
C VAL A 292 11.33 -1.06 -0.20
N ALA A 293 11.77 -0.84 1.04
CA ALA A 293 10.85 -0.77 2.16
C ALA A 293 9.92 0.45 2.08
N ARG A 294 10.45 1.57 1.58
CA ARG A 294 9.64 2.75 1.28
C ARG A 294 8.66 2.49 0.15
N PHE A 295 9.12 1.87 -0.95
CA PHE A 295 8.27 1.51 -2.07
C PHE A 295 7.05 0.68 -1.63
N ASP A 296 7.28 -0.36 -0.82
CA ASP A 296 6.22 -1.24 -0.33
C ASP A 296 5.22 -0.49 0.56
N ALA A 297 5.74 0.34 1.46
CA ALA A 297 4.89 1.16 2.32
C ALA A 297 4.04 2.14 1.51
N GLU A 298 4.63 2.83 0.52
CA GLU A 298 3.90 3.73 -0.36
C GLU A 298 2.87 3.00 -1.22
N LEU A 299 3.19 1.80 -1.74
CA LEU A 299 2.26 0.99 -2.52
C LEU A 299 1.00 0.68 -1.72
N VAL A 300 1.16 0.19 -0.48
CA VAL A 300 0.02 -0.15 0.41
C VAL A 300 -0.77 1.11 0.78
N LEU A 301 -0.10 2.19 1.20
CA LEU A 301 -0.78 3.43 1.59
C LEU A 301 -1.58 4.02 0.42
N LYS A 302 -0.97 4.15 -0.76
CA LYS A 302 -1.60 4.75 -1.94
C LYS A 302 -2.71 3.86 -2.52
N PHE A 303 -2.58 2.54 -2.39
CA PHE A 303 -3.68 1.62 -2.70
C PHE A 303 -4.86 1.85 -1.76
N CYS A 304 -4.63 1.93 -0.45
CA CYS A 304 -5.68 2.25 0.53
C CYS A 304 -6.36 3.59 0.20
N GLN A 305 -5.59 4.62 -0.18
CA GLN A 305 -6.16 5.90 -0.62
C GLN A 305 -7.05 5.75 -1.86
N SER A 306 -6.61 4.98 -2.86
CA SER A 306 -7.37 4.78 -4.10
C SER A 306 -8.67 4.02 -3.84
N LEU A 307 -8.63 3.03 -2.94
CA LEU A 307 -9.81 2.27 -2.51
C LEU A 307 -10.80 3.16 -1.74
N LEU A 308 -10.33 3.99 -0.81
CA LEU A 308 -11.21 4.92 -0.07
C LEU A 308 -11.81 6.00 -0.99
N ASN A 309 -11.04 6.53 -1.94
CA ASN A 309 -11.56 7.49 -2.92
C ASN A 309 -12.69 6.90 -3.77
N TYR A 310 -12.56 5.62 -4.14
CA TYR A 310 -13.61 4.88 -4.82
C TYR A 310 -14.90 4.84 -3.98
N HIS A 311 -14.77 4.49 -2.69
CA HIS A 311 -15.90 4.47 -1.77
C HIS A 311 -16.56 5.83 -1.61
N GLN A 312 -15.78 6.91 -1.55
CA GLN A 312 -16.31 8.27 -1.46
C GLN A 312 -17.09 8.67 -2.72
N ALA A 313 -16.57 8.37 -3.89
CA ALA A 313 -17.23 8.67 -5.16
C ALA A 313 -18.59 7.94 -5.27
N LYS A 314 -18.66 6.70 -4.76
CA LYS A 314 -19.88 5.89 -4.77
C LYS A 314 -20.89 6.26 -3.69
N ALA A 315 -20.44 6.61 -2.48
CA ALA A 315 -21.32 7.10 -1.41
C ALA A 315 -22.09 8.39 -1.79
N ASN A 316 -21.58 9.15 -2.75
CA ASN A 316 -22.22 10.35 -3.29
C ASN A 316 -23.09 10.09 -4.54
N SER A 317 -23.16 8.84 -5.03
CA SER A 317 -24.03 8.45 -6.15
C SER A 317 -25.39 7.98 -5.62
N PRO A 318 -26.51 8.34 -6.28
CA PRO A 318 -27.85 7.87 -5.91
C PRO A 318 -28.13 6.39 -6.27
N ASP A 319 -27.17 5.69 -6.86
CA ASP A 319 -27.31 4.28 -7.21
C ASP A 319 -27.25 3.41 -5.93
N GLU A 320 -28.20 2.47 -5.80
CA GLU A 320 -28.18 1.44 -4.75
C GLU A 320 -26.95 0.53 -4.97
N ASP A 321 -25.87 0.82 -4.25
CA ASP A 321 -24.70 -0.05 -4.23
C ASP A 321 -24.93 -1.16 -3.19
N GLU A 322 -25.04 -2.41 -3.65
CA GLU A 322 -25.03 -3.61 -2.79
C GLU A 322 -23.65 -3.82 -2.12
N PHE A 323 -22.69 -2.95 -2.40
CA PHE A 323 -21.31 -3.06 -1.93
C PHE A 323 -21.16 -2.57 -0.49
N GLU A 324 -20.64 -3.43 0.38
CA GLU A 324 -20.38 -3.15 1.80
C GLU A 324 -19.19 -2.19 1.98
N ILE A 325 -19.36 -0.91 1.63
CA ILE A 325 -18.33 0.15 1.66
C ILE A 325 -17.67 0.39 3.03
N TRP A 326 -18.22 -0.20 4.09
CA TRP A 326 -17.77 -0.05 5.49
C TRP A 326 -16.92 -1.22 6.00
N GLU A 327 -16.68 -2.23 5.16
CA GLU A 327 -15.75 -3.31 5.46
C GLU A 327 -14.29 -2.81 5.47
N PRO A 328 -13.38 -3.46 6.23
CA PRO A 328 -11.98 -3.05 6.26
C PRO A 328 -11.34 -3.20 4.87
N VAL A 329 -10.31 -2.41 4.59
CA VAL A 329 -9.65 -2.39 3.26
C VAL A 329 -9.12 -3.76 2.80
N ASN A 330 -8.86 -4.67 3.75
CA ASN A 330 -8.36 -6.02 3.51
C ASN A 330 -9.48 -7.09 3.39
N TYR A 331 -10.74 -6.68 3.32
CA TYR A 331 -11.89 -7.57 3.15
C TYR A 331 -11.99 -8.06 1.70
N PHE A 332 -11.96 -7.14 0.73
CA PHE A 332 -12.14 -7.44 -0.70
C PHE A 332 -10.90 -8.00 -1.39
N VAL A 333 -9.71 -7.70 -0.83
CA VAL A 333 -8.41 -8.07 -1.37
C VAL A 333 -7.48 -8.45 -0.21
N SER A 334 -6.59 -9.42 -0.39
CA SER A 334 -5.66 -9.84 0.67
C SER A 334 -4.41 -8.96 0.75
N GLY A 335 -4.00 -8.40 -0.39
CA GLY A 335 -2.83 -7.54 -0.52
C GLY A 335 -2.12 -7.77 -1.85
N PHE A 336 -0.79 -7.62 -1.86
CA PHE A 336 0.02 -7.75 -3.07
C PHE A 336 0.98 -8.93 -2.97
N THR A 337 1.05 -9.73 -4.02
CA THR A 337 2.12 -10.71 -4.22
C THR A 337 3.04 -10.22 -5.34
N GLY A 338 4.35 -10.42 -5.20
CA GLY A 338 5.32 -9.69 -6.01
C GLY A 338 6.67 -10.36 -6.21
N THR A 339 7.43 -9.86 -7.18
CA THR A 339 8.85 -10.21 -7.37
C THR A 339 9.71 -8.96 -7.49
N HIS A 340 10.85 -9.00 -6.81
CA HIS A 340 11.91 -8.02 -6.93
C HIS A 340 12.91 -8.46 -7.99
N PHE A 341 13.10 -7.63 -9.02
CA PHE A 341 14.10 -7.85 -10.05
C PHE A 341 15.27 -6.88 -9.90
N GLY A 342 16.41 -7.43 -9.47
CA GLY A 342 17.65 -6.70 -9.27
C GLY A 342 18.45 -6.50 -10.53
N GLN A 343 18.93 -5.28 -10.79
CA GLN A 343 19.83 -5.02 -11.91
C GLN A 343 21.17 -5.75 -11.70
N LYS A 344 21.61 -6.51 -12.71
CA LYS A 344 22.89 -7.21 -12.81
C LYS A 344 23.52 -6.88 -14.17
N GLY A 345 24.20 -5.74 -14.24
CA GLY A 345 24.76 -5.22 -15.49
C GLY A 345 23.66 -4.83 -16.49
N GLN A 346 23.62 -5.52 -17.63
CA GLN A 346 22.64 -5.29 -18.71
C GLN A 346 21.35 -6.12 -18.58
N VAL A 347 21.24 -6.94 -17.53
CA VAL A 347 20.12 -7.86 -17.30
C VAL A 347 19.58 -7.69 -15.89
N TYR A 348 18.36 -8.17 -15.65
CA TYR A 348 17.76 -8.18 -14.32
C TYR A 348 17.64 -9.62 -13.80
N GLY A 349 17.98 -9.87 -12.54
CA GLY A 349 17.81 -11.18 -11.89
C GLY A 349 16.73 -11.13 -10.81
N VAL A 350 16.05 -12.25 -10.55
CA VAL A 350 15.15 -12.36 -9.39
C VAL A 350 16.00 -12.24 -8.11
N LYS A 351 15.65 -11.30 -7.24
CA LYS A 351 16.25 -11.15 -5.90
C LYS A 351 15.36 -11.77 -4.82
N GLU A 352 14.05 -11.61 -4.94
CA GLU A 352 13.08 -12.00 -3.92
C GLU A 352 11.70 -12.19 -4.56
N VAL A 353 10.94 -13.17 -4.09
CA VAL A 353 9.48 -13.27 -4.25
C VAL A 353 8.87 -12.94 -2.89
N PHE A 354 7.87 -12.07 -2.84
CA PHE A 354 7.35 -11.50 -1.60
C PHE A 354 5.83 -11.35 -1.62
N SER A 355 5.25 -11.21 -0.43
CA SER A 355 3.84 -10.84 -0.22
C SER A 355 3.75 -9.67 0.75
N LEU A 356 2.82 -8.75 0.49
CA LEU A 356 2.49 -7.59 1.31
C LEU A 356 1.01 -7.68 1.67
N GLY A 357 0.68 -7.70 2.95
CA GLY A 357 -0.72 -7.60 3.38
C GLY A 357 -1.24 -6.16 3.34
N LEU A 358 -2.49 -5.99 3.73
CA LEU A 358 -3.13 -4.69 3.93
C LEU A 358 -3.48 -4.48 5.41
N PRO A 359 -3.44 -3.22 5.89
CA PRO A 359 -3.71 -2.91 7.29
C PRO A 359 -5.18 -3.11 7.65
N GLY A 360 -5.44 -3.93 8.66
CA GLY A 360 -6.80 -4.17 9.17
C GLY A 360 -7.41 -3.01 9.95
N TRP A 361 -6.59 -2.05 10.40
CA TRP A 361 -7.05 -0.91 11.19
C TRP A 361 -7.73 0.18 10.33
N ILE A 362 -7.66 0.11 9.01
CA ILE A 362 -8.38 1.03 8.11
C ILE A 362 -9.76 0.45 7.85
N GLN A 363 -10.74 0.91 8.61
CA GLN A 363 -12.12 0.46 8.52
C GLN A 363 -13.07 1.65 8.78
N PRO A 364 -13.42 2.42 7.74
CA PRO A 364 -14.38 3.50 7.86
C PRO A 364 -15.77 2.95 8.18
N SER A 365 -16.45 3.58 9.13
CA SER A 365 -17.83 3.21 9.53
C SER A 365 -18.88 4.18 8.96
N ASN A 366 -18.44 5.29 8.38
CA ASN A 366 -19.28 6.34 7.81
C ASN A 366 -18.47 7.27 6.88
N ALA A 367 -19.16 8.14 6.15
CA ALA A 367 -18.55 9.05 5.17
C ALA A 367 -17.55 10.04 5.79
N LYS A 368 -17.76 10.46 7.05
CA LYS A 368 -16.83 11.35 7.76
C LYS A 368 -15.53 10.61 8.08
N GLU A 369 -15.62 9.39 8.62
CA GLU A 369 -14.46 8.56 8.92
C GLU A 369 -13.65 8.25 7.66
N LEU A 370 -14.28 8.10 6.49
CA LEU A 370 -13.56 7.94 5.23
C LEU A 370 -12.60 9.12 4.97
N ILE A 371 -13.08 10.35 5.12
CA ILE A 371 -12.28 11.57 4.98
C ILE A 371 -11.18 11.61 6.04
N ASP A 372 -11.52 11.24 7.27
CA ASP A 372 -10.58 11.18 8.40
C ASP A 372 -9.44 10.18 8.13
N TYR A 373 -9.75 8.98 7.61
CA TYR A 373 -8.73 8.01 7.20
C TYR A 373 -7.88 8.52 6.04
N GLN A 374 -8.46 9.27 5.10
CA GLN A 374 -7.68 9.89 4.03
C GLN A 374 -6.68 10.93 4.58
N LEU A 375 -7.08 11.71 5.57
CA LEU A 375 -6.18 12.64 6.26
C LEU A 375 -5.02 11.88 6.95
N VAL A 376 -5.32 10.78 7.63
CA VAL A 376 -4.32 9.93 8.30
C VAL A 376 -3.38 9.27 7.29
N LEU A 377 -3.89 8.76 6.17
CA LEU A 377 -3.05 8.19 5.11
C LEU A 377 -2.10 9.23 4.50
N ASN A 378 -2.54 10.47 4.32
CA ASN A 378 -1.69 11.57 3.87
C ASN A 378 -0.60 11.92 4.90
N GLU A 379 -0.93 11.89 6.18
CA GLU A 379 0.04 12.09 7.27
C GLU A 379 1.12 10.99 7.26
N HIS A 380 0.69 9.74 7.14
CA HIS A 380 1.57 8.57 7.03
C HIS A 380 2.49 8.67 5.80
N LEU A 381 1.94 9.01 4.63
CA LEU A 381 2.73 9.25 3.42
C LEU A 381 3.72 10.41 3.59
N ALA A 382 3.34 11.48 4.27
CA ALA A 382 4.23 12.62 4.52
C ALA A 382 5.42 12.22 5.42
N VAL A 383 5.18 11.38 6.44
CA VAL A 383 6.24 10.83 7.30
C VAL A 383 7.18 9.94 6.47
N ILE A 384 6.65 8.95 5.76
CA ILE A 384 7.48 7.99 5.04
C ILE A 384 8.21 8.60 3.84
N SER A 385 7.58 9.54 3.15
CA SER A 385 8.23 10.24 2.04
C SER A 385 9.40 11.13 2.47
N SER A 386 9.45 11.52 3.76
CA SER A 386 10.57 12.25 4.36
C SER A 386 11.78 11.36 4.72
N LEU A 387 11.63 10.04 4.64
CA LEU A 387 12.66 9.08 4.95
C LEU A 387 13.34 8.56 3.68
N SER A 388 14.62 8.21 3.79
CA SER A 388 15.46 7.76 2.69
C SER A 388 16.49 6.76 3.19
N THR A 389 16.69 5.67 2.45
CA THR A 389 17.78 4.72 2.71
C THR A 389 19.16 5.35 2.53
N GLU A 390 19.28 6.34 1.64
CA GLU A 390 20.54 7.07 1.39
C GLU A 390 20.96 7.92 2.60
N ASP A 391 19.98 8.33 3.42
CA ASP A 391 20.20 9.09 4.66
C ASP A 391 20.37 8.17 5.88
N GLY A 392 20.47 6.85 5.69
CA GLY A 392 20.62 5.88 6.77
C GLY A 392 19.31 5.51 7.50
N HIS A 393 18.15 5.81 6.93
CA HIS A 393 16.84 5.52 7.57
C HIS A 393 16.29 4.12 7.23
N SER A 394 17.13 3.17 6.81
CA SER A 394 16.71 1.84 6.35
C SER A 394 15.94 1.05 7.41
N GLU A 395 16.37 1.09 8.67
CA GLU A 395 15.71 0.38 9.77
C GLU A 395 14.33 0.97 10.11
N LEU A 396 14.19 2.30 10.07
CA LEU A 396 12.90 2.98 10.22
C LEU A 396 11.92 2.56 9.13
N LEU A 397 12.39 2.57 7.88
CA LEU A 397 11.57 2.17 6.73
C LEU A 397 11.17 0.69 6.81
N ALA A 398 12.07 -0.19 7.24
CA ALA A 398 11.78 -1.61 7.43
C ALA A 398 10.74 -1.84 8.53
N ALA A 399 10.91 -1.22 9.71
CA ALA A 399 9.96 -1.32 10.81
C ALA A 399 8.56 -0.80 10.40
N TYR A 400 8.52 0.31 9.65
CA TYR A 400 7.25 0.84 9.16
C TYR A 400 6.60 -0.07 8.11
N ARG A 401 7.38 -0.61 7.17
CA ARG A 401 6.90 -1.59 6.19
C ARG A 401 6.23 -2.77 6.91
N ASP A 402 6.88 -3.34 7.91
CA ASP A 402 6.35 -4.49 8.66
C ASP A 402 5.05 -4.18 9.40
N PHE A 403 4.86 -2.94 9.83
CA PHE A 403 3.60 -2.43 10.36
C PHE A 403 2.52 -2.32 9.28
N ILE A 404 2.76 -1.52 8.23
CA ILE A 404 1.69 -1.13 7.30
C ILE A 404 1.26 -2.29 6.39
N THR A 405 2.15 -3.25 6.15
CA THR A 405 1.88 -4.46 5.37
C THR A 405 1.27 -5.60 6.20
N GLY A 406 0.95 -5.35 7.47
CA GLY A 406 0.39 -6.32 8.40
C GLY A 406 -0.92 -5.85 9.05
N ASN A 407 -1.57 -6.75 9.78
CA ASN A 407 -2.83 -6.47 10.49
C ASN A 407 -2.65 -6.16 11.99
N ASN A 408 -1.42 -6.16 12.49
CA ASN A 408 -1.13 -5.97 13.91
C ASN A 408 -0.60 -4.55 14.18
N ILE A 409 -1.45 -3.71 14.78
CA ILE A 409 -1.11 -2.33 15.12
C ILE A 409 0.10 -2.23 16.06
N ARG A 410 0.41 -3.25 16.87
CA ARG A 410 1.57 -3.24 17.78
C ARG A 410 2.89 -3.16 17.04
N LYS A 411 2.94 -3.58 15.77
CA LYS A 411 4.14 -3.43 14.91
C LYS A 411 4.46 -1.97 14.59
N PHE A 412 3.53 -1.04 14.82
CA PHE A 412 3.78 0.40 14.71
C PHE A 412 4.77 0.90 15.76
N PHE A 413 4.76 0.33 16.96
CA PHE A 413 5.49 0.88 18.10
C PHE A 413 7.01 0.83 17.99
N PRO A 414 7.64 -0.27 17.51
CA PRO A 414 9.09 -0.26 17.25
C PRO A 414 9.52 0.86 16.30
N PHE A 415 8.71 1.13 15.26
CA PHE A 415 8.94 2.27 14.38
C PHE A 415 8.81 3.59 15.14
N GLN A 416 7.76 3.77 15.94
CA GLN A 416 7.50 5.01 16.66
C GLN A 416 8.58 5.36 17.69
N VAL A 417 9.12 4.37 18.41
CA VAL A 417 10.24 4.58 19.36
C VAL A 417 11.47 5.10 18.63
N SER A 418 11.87 4.45 17.54
CA SER A 418 13.02 4.87 16.73
C SER A 418 12.75 6.21 16.01
N TYR A 419 11.50 6.45 15.59
CA TYR A 419 11.10 7.68 14.93
C TYR A 419 11.10 8.88 15.88
N ALA A 420 10.75 8.67 17.15
CA ALA A 420 10.84 9.70 18.19
C ALA A 420 12.28 10.24 18.34
N ASP A 421 13.28 9.37 18.35
CA ASP A 421 14.68 9.79 18.39
C ASP A 421 15.11 10.53 17.11
N TYR A 422 14.65 10.06 15.94
CA TYR A 422 14.84 10.77 14.67
C TYR A 422 14.26 12.19 14.71
N VAL A 423 13.03 12.34 15.22
CA VAL A 423 12.35 13.64 15.34
C VAL A 423 13.18 14.61 16.18
N ILE A 424 13.67 14.18 17.35
CA ILE A 424 14.44 15.06 18.23
C ILE A 424 15.77 15.45 17.62
N LYS A 425 16.48 14.51 16.99
CA LYS A 425 17.73 14.80 16.26
C LYS A 425 17.49 15.83 15.15
N ARG A 426 16.39 15.72 14.40
CA ARG A 426 16.05 16.68 13.34
C ARG A 426 15.63 18.04 13.87
N LEU A 427 14.90 18.10 14.98
CA LEU A 427 14.54 19.37 15.61
C LEU A 427 15.75 20.09 16.22
N ALA A 428 16.76 19.33 16.66
CA ALA A 428 18.00 19.85 17.23
C ALA A 428 18.95 20.46 16.19
N ASP A 429 18.90 20.01 14.94
CA ASP A 429 19.73 20.52 13.85
C ASP A 429 19.05 21.73 13.16
N PRO A 430 19.58 22.95 13.32
CA PRO A 430 18.99 24.15 12.69
C PRO A 430 19.01 24.12 11.16
N LYS A 431 19.86 23.28 10.55
CA LYS A 431 19.97 23.13 9.09
C LYS A 431 19.05 22.03 8.55
N ALA A 432 18.52 21.16 9.42
CA ALA A 432 17.62 20.10 9.01
C ALA A 432 16.23 20.64 8.72
N ARG A 433 15.56 20.02 7.74
CA ARG A 433 14.13 20.23 7.53
C ARG A 433 13.37 19.71 8.75
N HIS A 434 12.38 20.48 9.22
CA HIS A 434 11.50 20.05 10.30
C HIS A 434 10.87 18.67 9.98
N PRO A 435 10.92 17.72 10.92
CA PRO A 435 10.35 16.40 10.71
C PRO A 435 8.83 16.48 10.60
N ARG A 436 8.24 15.54 9.87
CA ARG A 436 6.80 15.31 9.91
C ARG A 436 6.44 14.57 11.19
N LEU A 437 5.25 14.79 11.71
CA LEU A 437 4.79 14.19 12.96
C LEU A 437 3.45 13.52 12.71
N PHE A 438 3.24 12.36 13.34
CA PHE A 438 1.91 11.81 13.46
C PHE A 438 1.05 12.70 14.36
N SER A 439 -0.24 12.81 14.11
CA SER A 439 -1.16 13.58 14.94
C SER A 439 -1.81 12.70 16.00
N VAL A 440 -2.15 13.30 17.15
CA VAL A 440 -2.97 12.62 18.17
C VAL A 440 -4.31 12.17 17.57
N PHE A 441 -4.86 12.96 16.65
CA PHE A 441 -6.05 12.60 15.89
C PHE A 441 -5.86 11.29 15.10
N GLY A 442 -4.77 11.17 14.33
CA GLY A 442 -4.49 9.96 13.56
C GLY A 442 -4.22 8.74 14.45
N LEU A 443 -3.48 8.92 15.54
CA LEU A 443 -3.26 7.87 16.53
C LEU A 443 -4.57 7.42 17.18
N ASN A 444 -5.47 8.33 17.51
CA ASN A 444 -6.79 7.99 18.03
C ASN A 444 -7.57 7.16 17.02
N LEU A 445 -7.64 7.60 15.75
CA LEU A 445 -8.37 6.87 14.71
C LEU A 445 -7.81 5.44 14.53
N MET A 446 -6.49 5.29 14.52
CA MET A 446 -5.84 3.97 14.42
C MET A 446 -6.11 3.06 15.62
N THR A 447 -6.16 3.62 16.83
CA THR A 447 -6.17 2.85 18.09
C THR A 447 -7.55 2.72 18.74
N GLN A 448 -8.56 3.44 18.25
CA GLN A 448 -9.88 3.59 18.88
C GLN A 448 -10.55 2.25 19.21
N LYS A 449 -10.41 1.25 18.34
CA LYS A 449 -11.04 -0.06 18.51
C LYS A 449 -10.37 -0.94 19.55
N GLU A 450 -9.06 -0.81 19.74
CA GLU A 450 -8.28 -1.72 20.60
C GLU A 450 -7.88 -1.09 21.94
N PHE A 451 -7.57 0.21 21.96
CA PHE A 451 -6.89 0.85 23.10
C PHE A 451 -7.57 2.12 23.63
N SER A 452 -8.85 2.34 23.31
CA SER A 452 -9.61 3.53 23.73
C SER A 452 -9.52 3.81 25.23
N GLN A 453 -9.58 2.78 26.07
CA GLN A 453 -9.48 2.94 27.54
C GLN A 453 -8.18 3.58 28.01
N ILE A 454 -7.10 3.47 27.23
CA ILE A 454 -5.82 4.16 27.49
C ILE A 454 -5.84 5.52 26.78
N THR A 455 -6.18 5.53 25.49
CA THR A 455 -5.96 6.71 24.63
C THR A 455 -6.97 7.84 24.84
N THR A 456 -8.10 7.57 25.51
CA THR A 456 -9.06 8.61 25.94
C THR A 456 -8.93 8.97 27.42
N ASP A 457 -8.02 8.35 28.16
CA ASP A 457 -7.84 8.61 29.59
C ASP A 457 -7.18 9.99 29.81
N PRO A 458 -7.83 10.93 30.54
CA PRO A 458 -7.30 12.29 30.70
C PRO A 458 -5.94 12.35 31.39
N SER A 459 -5.69 11.45 32.34
CA SER A 459 -4.43 11.37 33.08
C SER A 459 -3.31 10.88 32.17
N PHE A 460 -3.56 9.81 31.41
CA PHE A 460 -2.63 9.35 30.38
C PHE A 460 -2.28 10.46 29.38
N LEU A 461 -3.28 11.19 28.88
CA LEU A 461 -3.08 12.29 27.94
C LEU A 461 -2.29 13.46 28.54
N ARG A 462 -2.48 13.79 29.83
CA ARG A 462 -1.66 14.80 30.52
C ARG A 462 -0.19 14.40 30.60
N LEU A 463 0.10 13.15 30.93
CA LEU A 463 1.47 12.62 30.95
C LEU A 463 2.10 12.63 29.56
N ALA A 464 1.36 12.20 28.53
CA ALA A 464 1.83 12.28 27.15
C ALA A 464 2.12 13.73 26.72
N LYS A 465 1.23 14.68 27.09
CA LYS A 465 1.42 16.11 26.79
C LYS A 465 2.62 16.70 27.53
N ALA A 466 2.92 16.26 28.76
CA ALA A 466 4.14 16.64 29.48
C ALA A 466 5.40 16.17 28.73
N ILE A 467 5.43 14.90 28.28
CA ILE A 467 6.52 14.37 27.44
C ILE A 467 6.68 15.20 26.16
N ASN A 468 5.58 15.54 25.50
CA ASN A 468 5.57 16.33 24.27
C ASN A 468 6.17 17.73 24.46
N GLN A 469 5.77 18.39 25.54
CA GLN A 469 6.31 19.70 25.89
C GLN A 469 7.79 19.61 26.25
N ALA A 470 8.23 18.52 26.89
CA ALA A 470 9.62 18.25 27.25
C ALA A 470 10.54 17.87 26.08
N THR A 471 9.98 17.54 24.92
CA THR A 471 10.71 16.94 23.81
C THR A 471 10.46 17.70 22.50
N VAL A 472 9.34 17.44 21.83
CA VAL A 472 9.00 18.00 20.51
C VAL A 472 8.83 19.52 20.56
N PHE A 473 8.15 20.03 21.58
CA PHE A 473 7.91 21.47 21.75
C PHE A 473 8.84 22.11 22.77
N ALA A 474 9.90 21.41 23.19
CA ALA A 474 10.88 21.99 24.07
C ALA A 474 11.58 23.19 23.41
N GLY A 475 11.82 24.21 24.23
CA GLY A 475 12.33 25.51 23.81
C GLY A 475 11.28 26.44 23.19
N LYS A 476 9.99 26.10 23.16
CA LYS A 476 8.92 26.98 22.64
C LYS A 476 7.81 27.15 23.66
N VAL A 477 7.53 28.39 24.06
CA VAL A 477 6.39 28.72 24.92
C VAL A 477 5.43 29.63 24.17
N GLN A 478 4.16 29.25 24.17
CA GLN A 478 3.11 30.08 23.63
C GLN A 478 2.68 31.11 24.67
N THR A 479 2.71 32.38 24.27
CA THR A 479 2.23 33.53 25.05
C THR A 479 0.99 34.13 24.40
N LYS A 480 0.30 35.04 25.10
CA LYS A 480 -0.83 35.81 24.53
C LYS A 480 -0.45 36.57 23.24
N ASN A 481 0.85 36.90 23.09
CA ASN A 481 1.38 37.67 21.96
C ASN A 481 2.13 36.79 20.92
N GLY A 482 2.05 35.46 21.01
CA GLY A 482 2.68 34.53 20.07
C GLY A 482 3.69 33.56 20.69
N LEU A 483 4.44 32.85 19.84
CA LEU A 483 5.41 31.83 20.25
C LEU A 483 6.77 32.47 20.57
N ILE A 484 7.34 32.19 21.74
CA ILE A 484 8.67 32.65 22.15
C ILE A 484 9.60 31.45 22.29
N GLU A 485 10.82 31.58 21.77
CA GLU A 485 11.87 30.58 21.96
C GLU A 485 12.62 30.82 23.28
N LEU A 486 12.75 29.77 24.09
CA LEU A 486 13.51 29.75 25.33
C LEU A 486 14.79 28.94 25.15
N ASP A 487 15.84 29.30 25.89
CA ASP A 487 17.16 28.64 25.92
C ASP A 487 17.12 27.28 26.66
N TRP A 488 16.20 26.41 26.25
CA TRP A 488 15.90 25.14 26.91
C TRP A 488 16.43 23.95 26.11
N GLN A 489 17.15 23.06 26.80
CA GLN A 489 17.63 21.79 26.27
C GLN A 489 16.52 20.75 26.17
N ARG A 490 16.28 20.24 24.96
CA ARG A 490 15.37 19.12 24.71
C ARG A 490 15.84 17.86 25.46
N ASN A 491 14.91 17.07 25.98
CA ASN A 491 15.23 15.76 26.56
C ASN A 491 15.48 14.72 25.45
N TYR A 492 16.74 14.37 25.22
CA TYR A 492 17.16 13.34 24.27
C TYR A 492 17.04 11.94 24.88
N GLY A 493 16.69 10.94 24.06
CA GLY A 493 16.69 9.52 24.45
C GLY A 493 15.56 9.09 25.41
N LEU A 494 14.62 9.99 25.74
CA LEU A 494 13.49 9.65 26.63
C LEU A 494 12.63 8.51 26.08
N ALA A 495 12.34 8.50 24.77
CA ALA A 495 11.62 7.41 24.12
C ALA A 495 12.34 6.05 24.30
N GLN A 496 13.64 6.01 24.03
CA GLN A 496 14.45 4.80 24.20
C GLN A 496 14.53 4.36 25.66
N GLN A 497 14.66 5.30 26.60
CA GLN A 497 14.65 5.02 28.03
C GLN A 497 13.32 4.38 28.45
N LEU A 498 12.19 5.01 28.13
CA LEU A 498 10.87 4.49 28.48
C LEU A 498 10.61 3.12 27.83
N SER A 499 11.00 2.94 26.56
CA SER A 499 10.86 1.68 25.85
C SER A 499 11.72 0.57 26.46
N SER A 500 13.00 0.83 26.78
CA SER A 500 13.89 -0.18 27.38
C SER A 500 13.49 -0.60 28.79
N GLN A 501 12.89 0.30 29.57
CA GLN A 501 12.40 0.00 30.93
C GLN A 501 10.99 -0.62 30.92
N SER A 502 10.30 -0.65 29.78
CA SER A 502 8.92 -1.14 29.68
C SER A 502 8.74 -2.64 29.93
N GLY A 503 9.84 -3.42 29.93
CA GLY A 503 9.81 -4.85 30.27
C GLY A 503 9.48 -5.14 31.74
N SER A 504 9.53 -4.13 32.62
CA SER A 504 9.27 -4.25 34.05
C SER A 504 8.35 -3.12 34.49
N LYS A 505 7.22 -3.46 35.13
CA LYS A 505 6.28 -2.49 35.68
C LYS A 505 6.98 -1.47 36.59
N LYS A 506 7.83 -1.99 37.50
CA LYS A 506 8.56 -1.17 38.45
C LYS A 506 9.51 -0.20 37.74
N ASP A 507 10.31 -0.71 36.81
CA ASP A 507 11.34 0.11 36.18
C ASP A 507 10.73 1.15 35.23
N PHE A 508 9.64 0.80 34.54
CA PHE A 508 8.88 1.75 33.73
C PHE A 508 8.29 2.88 34.58
N ILE A 509 7.61 2.55 35.69
CA ILE A 509 7.02 3.56 36.58
C ILE A 509 8.12 4.43 37.20
N CYS A 510 9.23 3.85 37.66
CA CYS A 510 10.39 4.61 38.13
C CYS A 510 10.92 5.58 37.06
N ALA A 511 11.06 5.13 35.81
CA ALA A 511 11.52 5.97 34.71
C ALA A 511 10.56 7.14 34.42
N VAL A 512 9.25 6.91 34.50
CA VAL A 512 8.23 7.97 34.35
C VAL A 512 8.29 8.95 35.53
N THR A 513 8.35 8.47 36.77
CA THR A 513 8.45 9.32 37.96
C THR A 513 9.72 10.17 37.93
N ASP A 514 10.86 9.60 37.56
CA ASP A 514 12.14 10.33 37.41
C ASP A 514 12.05 11.42 36.34
N PHE A 515 11.35 11.15 35.23
CA PHE A 515 11.07 12.14 34.21
C PHE A 515 10.19 13.27 34.74
N LEU A 516 9.09 12.94 35.43
CA LEU A 516 8.14 13.91 35.98
C LEU A 516 8.81 14.83 37.01
N ALA A 517 9.62 14.28 37.92
CA ALA A 517 10.35 15.07 38.89
C ALA A 517 11.28 16.10 38.23
N LYS A 518 12.01 15.69 37.18
CA LYS A 518 12.87 16.59 36.39
C LYS A 518 12.06 17.65 35.66
N TYR A 519 10.93 17.26 35.07
CA TYR A 519 10.03 18.14 34.34
C TYR A 519 9.38 19.19 35.25
N GLU A 520 8.93 18.79 36.44
CA GLU A 520 8.35 19.69 37.45
C GLU A 520 9.37 20.67 38.01
N HIS A 521 10.56 20.19 38.39
CA HIS A 521 11.65 21.05 38.85
C HIS A 521 12.01 22.10 37.79
N GLU A 522 12.02 21.71 36.52
CA GLU A 522 12.23 22.63 35.42
C GLU A 522 11.07 23.63 35.26
N ASN A 523 9.82 23.18 35.37
CA ASN A 523 8.65 24.07 35.32
C ASN A 523 8.68 25.10 36.44
N LEU A 524 9.05 24.71 37.66
CA LEU A 524 9.21 25.61 38.80
C LEU A 524 10.28 26.67 38.52
N ARG A 525 11.49 26.26 38.10
CA ARG A 525 12.56 27.16 37.70
C ARG A 525 12.12 28.16 36.62
N LEU A 526 11.33 27.71 35.64
CA LEU A 526 10.81 28.57 34.58
C LEU A 526 9.72 29.53 35.10
N SER A 527 8.83 29.06 35.97
CA SER A 527 7.79 29.88 36.58
C SER A 527 8.39 31.02 37.42
N GLU A 528 9.45 30.74 38.18
CA GLU A 528 10.21 31.74 38.94
C GLU A 528 10.86 32.77 38.00
N ARG A 529 11.50 32.33 36.91
CA ARG A 529 12.13 33.22 35.93
C ARG A 529 11.12 34.12 35.21
N LEU A 530 9.89 33.65 35.02
CA LEU A 530 8.82 34.39 34.36
C LEU A 530 7.94 35.16 35.34
N HIS A 531 8.15 34.99 36.65
CA HIS A 531 7.43 35.69 37.70
C HIS A 531 7.63 37.22 37.56
N GLY A 532 6.54 37.98 37.61
CA GLY A 532 6.57 39.43 37.39
C GLY A 532 6.73 39.89 35.93
N THR A 533 6.74 38.96 34.96
CA THR A 533 6.69 39.31 33.53
C THR A 533 5.28 39.11 32.97
N GLU A 534 4.92 39.79 31.87
CA GLU A 534 3.64 39.54 31.16
C GLU A 534 3.54 38.13 30.52
N LYS A 535 4.59 37.31 30.66
CA LYS A 535 4.71 36.00 30.04
C LYS A 535 4.15 34.93 30.98
N ARG A 536 3.12 34.20 30.53
CA ARG A 536 2.59 33.04 31.25
C ARG A 536 3.14 31.74 30.68
N LEU A 537 3.52 30.82 31.56
CA LEU A 537 3.98 29.48 31.21
C LEU A 537 2.77 28.57 30.93
N MET A 538 2.48 28.29 29.67
CA MET A 538 1.39 27.36 29.29
C MET A 538 1.90 25.92 29.21
N ARG A 539 2.19 25.32 30.37
CA ARG A 539 2.64 23.92 30.49
C ARG A 539 1.68 23.11 31.33
N VAL A 540 1.56 21.83 31.00
CA VAL A 540 0.75 20.92 31.79
C VAL A 540 1.48 20.62 33.09
N TRP A 541 0.73 20.54 34.18
CA TRP A 541 1.22 20.10 35.47
C TRP A 541 0.63 18.72 35.76
N PRO A 542 1.41 17.64 35.53
CA PRO A 542 1.05 16.32 35.99
C PRO A 542 0.74 16.33 37.49
N ARG A 543 -0.29 15.61 37.89
CA ARG A 543 -0.68 15.48 39.30
C ARG A 543 -0.41 14.07 39.81
N LYS A 544 -0.48 13.89 41.13
CA LYS A 544 -0.36 12.57 41.74
C LYS A 544 -1.39 11.60 41.16
N GLU A 545 -2.62 12.07 40.96
CA GLU A 545 -3.71 11.25 40.39
C GLU A 545 -3.36 10.75 38.98
N ASP A 546 -2.52 11.48 38.23
CA ASP A 546 -2.09 11.05 36.90
C ASP A 546 -1.15 9.85 36.96
N LEU A 547 -0.26 9.83 37.95
CA LEU A 547 0.64 8.70 38.19
C LEU A 547 -0.11 7.49 38.74
N ASP A 548 -1.02 7.71 39.70
CA ASP A 548 -1.88 6.66 40.24
C ASP A 548 -2.69 6.00 39.11
N ARG A 549 -3.27 6.82 38.23
CA ARG A 549 -4.01 6.33 37.06
C ARG A 549 -3.13 5.60 36.04
N LEU A 550 -1.89 6.06 35.81
CA LEU A 550 -0.94 5.35 34.95
C LEU A 550 -0.61 3.96 35.53
N ILE A 551 -0.43 3.85 36.85
CA ILE A 551 -0.19 2.56 37.52
C ILE A 551 -1.38 1.63 37.28
N GLU A 552 -2.61 2.10 37.47
CA GLU A 552 -3.82 1.31 37.18
C GLU A 552 -3.87 0.82 35.72
N LEU A 553 -3.51 1.68 34.76
CA LEU A 553 -3.45 1.31 33.34
C LEU A 553 -2.38 0.25 33.08
N VAL A 554 -1.21 0.34 33.70
CA VAL A 554 -0.11 -0.65 33.60
C VAL A 554 -0.43 -1.95 34.34
N GLU A 555 -1.31 -1.92 35.33
CA GLU A 555 -1.82 -3.12 35.98
C GLU A 555 -2.83 -3.85 35.11
N LYS A 556 -3.75 -3.08 34.50
CA LYS A 556 -4.82 -3.59 33.64
C LYS A 556 -4.35 -4.03 32.26
N PHE A 557 -3.39 -3.32 31.68
CA PHE A 557 -2.85 -3.56 30.36
C PHE A 557 -1.38 -3.98 30.42
N ASP A 558 -0.89 -4.53 29.32
CA ASP A 558 0.52 -4.83 29.14
C ASP A 558 1.39 -3.56 29.26
N THR A 559 2.45 -3.63 30.08
CA THR A 559 3.33 -2.47 30.36
C THR A 559 4.00 -1.96 29.10
N VAL A 560 4.43 -2.88 28.22
CA VAL A 560 5.06 -2.55 26.95
C VAL A 560 4.09 -1.79 26.04
N LEU A 561 2.82 -2.21 25.99
CA LEU A 561 1.77 -1.48 25.28
C LEU A 561 1.58 -0.06 25.82
N VAL A 562 1.39 0.10 27.13
CA VAL A 562 1.14 1.42 27.73
C VAL A 562 2.32 2.36 27.51
N ALA A 563 3.56 1.86 27.71
CA ALA A 563 4.77 2.62 27.46
C ALA A 563 4.88 3.09 26.00
N ASN A 564 4.61 2.19 25.06
CA ASN A 564 4.69 2.50 23.64
C ASN A 564 3.60 3.49 23.18
N LEU A 565 2.38 3.38 23.71
CA LEU A 565 1.34 4.38 23.48
C LEU A 565 1.75 5.73 24.08
N LEU A 566 2.31 5.74 25.28
CA LEU A 566 2.76 6.98 25.93
C LEU A 566 3.84 7.68 25.10
N ILE A 567 4.78 6.91 24.51
CA ILE A 567 5.77 7.42 23.56
C ILE A 567 5.08 7.91 22.26
N ALA A 568 4.15 7.15 21.70
CA ALA A 568 3.46 7.54 20.47
C ALA A 568 2.76 8.90 20.60
N TYR A 569 1.98 9.08 21.67
CA TYR A 569 1.26 10.32 21.95
C TYR A 569 2.20 11.44 22.42
N GLY A 570 3.25 11.08 23.17
CA GLY A 570 4.28 12.02 23.63
C GLY A 570 5.06 12.67 22.50
N TYR A 571 5.24 11.99 21.37
CA TYR A 571 5.95 12.54 20.21
C TYR A 571 5.02 12.97 19.06
N ALA A 572 3.71 12.95 19.28
CA ALA A 572 2.72 13.35 18.29
C ALA A 572 2.55 14.87 18.19
N LYS A 573 1.94 15.32 17.09
CA LYS A 573 1.41 16.67 16.90
C LYS A 573 0.05 16.77 17.59
N TRP A 574 -0.02 17.65 18.58
CA TRP A 574 -1.27 18.05 19.23
C TRP A 574 -1.86 19.21 18.43
N LYS A 575 -3.09 19.08 17.92
CA LYS A 575 -3.83 20.25 17.41
C LYS A 575 -4.14 21.16 18.59
N LYS A 576 -4.01 22.48 18.43
CA LYS A 576 -4.73 23.41 19.29
C LYS A 576 -6.21 23.27 18.96
N SER A 577 -6.96 22.61 19.83
CA SER A 577 -8.42 22.68 19.80
C SER A 577 -8.83 24.06 20.32
N GLU A 578 -9.48 24.85 19.48
CA GLU A 578 -10.15 26.10 19.90
C GLU A 578 -11.18 25.86 21.03
N GLU A 579 -11.65 24.61 21.18
CA GLU A 579 -12.56 24.20 22.26
C GLU A 579 -11.89 23.97 23.63
N ALA A 580 -10.55 23.84 23.70
CA ALA A 580 -9.87 23.67 24.99
C ALA A 580 -9.69 24.99 25.77
N GLU A 581 -9.81 26.14 25.10
CA GLU A 581 -9.81 27.44 25.77
C GLU A 581 -11.07 27.64 26.63
N ALA A 582 -12.20 27.02 26.29
CA ALA A 582 -13.44 27.17 27.05
C ALA A 582 -13.47 26.37 28.37
N VAL A 583 -12.64 25.34 28.51
CA VAL A 583 -12.62 24.48 29.71
C VAL A 583 -11.50 24.88 30.68
N GLU A 584 -10.36 25.38 30.18
CA GLU A 584 -9.27 25.89 31.05
C GLU A 584 -9.58 27.30 31.62
N LEU A 585 -10.45 28.11 30.99
CA LEU A 585 -10.86 29.41 31.54
C LEU A 585 -11.99 29.33 32.58
N SER A 586 -12.73 28.23 32.66
CA SER A 586 -13.85 28.09 33.61
C SER A 586 -13.47 27.44 34.94
N THR A 587 -12.31 26.81 35.04
CA THR A 587 -11.86 26.13 36.26
C THR A 587 -11.00 26.99 37.19
N ASP A 588 -10.48 28.12 36.73
CA ASP A 588 -9.64 29.03 37.53
C ASP A 588 -10.41 30.25 38.12
N GLU A 589 -11.67 30.49 37.73
CA GLU A 589 -12.47 31.62 38.26
C GLU A 589 -13.25 31.30 39.55
N GLU A 590 -13.37 30.03 39.98
CA GLU A 590 -14.15 29.65 41.16
C GLU A 590 -13.34 29.50 42.47
N THR A 591 -12.01 29.63 42.46
CA THR A 591 -11.18 29.46 43.67
C THR A 591 -10.61 30.73 44.29
N ASP A 592 -10.95 31.93 43.80
CA ASP A 592 -10.40 33.21 44.34
C ASP A 592 -11.47 34.20 44.83
N LYS A 593 -12.56 33.69 45.42
CA LYS A 593 -13.52 34.50 46.20
C LYS A 593 -13.92 33.78 47.48
N GLY A 594 -13.09 33.89 48.50
CA GLY A 594 -13.47 33.42 49.83
C GLY A 594 -12.38 33.46 50.88
N ALA A 595 -11.78 34.63 51.15
CA ALA A 595 -11.18 34.95 52.45
C ALA A 595 -10.65 36.40 52.50
N SER A 596 -11.51 37.38 52.73
CA SER A 596 -11.14 38.63 53.42
C SER A 596 -12.39 39.45 53.78
N GLU A 597 -12.97 39.21 54.95
CA GLU A 597 -13.74 40.18 55.75
C GLU A 597 -14.02 39.52 57.10
N ASP A 598 -13.17 39.79 58.09
CA ASP A 598 -13.53 40.19 59.47
C ASP A 598 -12.28 40.29 60.36
N GLU A 599 -12.25 41.39 61.13
CA GLU A 599 -11.24 41.97 62.06
C GLU A 599 -10.08 42.80 61.50
#